data_AF-A0A9D4SUH6-F1
#
_entry.id   AF-A0A9D4SUH6-F1
#
_cell.length_a   1.000
_cell.length_b   1.000
_cell.length_c   1.000
_cell.angle_alpha   90.00
_cell.angle_beta   90.00
_cell.angle_gamma   90.00
#
_symmetry.space_group_name_H-M   'P 1'
#
loop_
_entity.id
_entity.type
_entity.pdbx_description
1 polymer ?
#
loop_
_entity_poly.entity_id
_entity_poly.type
_entity_poly.pdbx_seq_one_letter_code
_entity_poly.pdbx_strand_id
1 'polypeptide(L)'
;MGTTSAAEATCESDADCRRLSFQAATVGIACDASTRRCICSNRTLVLTRRGTCLPIRMLGQPCRRNEQCLKIDKNSECDDGYCKCKDGYYLFNDINGTSCLPDVELQTMRPFGMDPKTDNSLSEENMVPIIVCLAIMFVGMCVALQLFSRKAASNLEEGVSAA
;
A
#
# COMPACT_ATOMS: atom_id res chain seq x y z
N MET A 1 -41.24 -14.28 23.52
CA MET A 1 -40.78 -13.40 22.43
C MET A 1 -39.55 -12.68 22.91
N GLY A 2 -38.36 -13.10 22.49
CA GLY A 2 -37.08 -12.53 22.91
C GLY A 2 -36.21 -12.30 21.68
N THR A 3 -36.63 -11.35 20.84
CA THR A 3 -35.87 -10.89 19.69
C THR A 3 -34.86 -9.88 20.17
N THR A 4 -33.62 -10.29 20.43
CA THR A 4 -32.51 -9.35 20.59
C THR A 4 -31.60 -9.47 19.38
N SER A 5 -31.86 -8.53 18.47
CA SER A 5 -31.06 -8.09 17.35
C SER A 5 -29.55 -8.13 17.62
N ALA A 6 -28.79 -8.41 16.58
CA ALA A 6 -27.35 -8.60 16.54
C ALA A 6 -26.53 -7.30 16.72
N ALA A 7 -26.87 -6.44 17.68
CA ALA A 7 -26.20 -5.15 17.86
C ALA A 7 -25.58 -5.04 19.25
N GLU A 8 -24.26 -5.05 19.27
CA GLU A 8 -23.35 -4.75 20.37
C GLU A 8 -23.07 -5.92 21.33
N ALA A 9 -21.82 -6.39 21.29
CA ALA A 9 -21.27 -7.44 22.14
C ALA A 9 -21.10 -6.98 23.61
N THR A 10 -22.19 -6.50 24.22
CA THR A 10 -22.23 -6.14 25.64
C THR A 10 -22.58 -7.35 26.49
N CYS A 11 -21.95 -7.47 27.65
CA CYS A 11 -22.16 -8.58 28.58
C CYS A 11 -22.29 -8.06 30.01
N GLU A 12 -23.08 -8.77 30.80
CA GLU A 12 -23.17 -8.59 32.25
C GLU A 12 -22.51 -9.77 32.98
N SER A 13 -22.50 -10.94 32.34
CA SER A 13 -21.85 -12.16 32.81
C SER A 13 -21.17 -12.93 31.67
N ASP A 14 -20.25 -13.83 32.02
CA ASP A 14 -19.57 -14.73 31.07
C ASP A 14 -20.53 -15.66 30.32
N ALA A 15 -21.77 -15.82 30.79
CA ALA A 15 -22.79 -16.62 30.13
C ALA A 15 -23.36 -15.92 28.88
N ASP A 16 -23.37 -14.59 28.87
CA ASP A 16 -23.94 -13.81 27.76
C ASP A 16 -23.08 -13.93 26.51
N CYS A 17 -21.76 -13.96 26.70
CA CYS A 17 -20.79 -14.09 25.62
C CYS A 17 -20.79 -15.46 24.93
N ARG A 18 -21.31 -16.50 25.61
CA ARG A 18 -21.41 -17.85 25.05
C ARG A 18 -22.47 -17.99 23.96
N ARG A 19 -23.44 -17.06 23.89
CA ARG A 19 -24.48 -17.06 22.85
C ARG A 19 -24.00 -16.48 21.52
N LEU A 20 -22.83 -15.84 21.50
CA LEU A 20 -22.25 -15.21 20.32
C LEU A 20 -21.45 -16.18 19.43
N SER A 21 -21.04 -17.34 19.97
CA SER A 21 -20.27 -18.34 19.22
C SER A 21 -21.20 -19.34 18.53
N PHE A 22 -21.33 -19.22 17.21
CA PHE A 22 -22.11 -20.14 16.38
C PHE A 22 -21.45 -21.53 16.22
N GLN A 23 -20.21 -21.69 16.70
CA GLN A 23 -19.47 -22.95 16.69
C GLN A 23 -18.94 -23.26 18.09
N ALA A 24 -19.15 -24.51 18.53
CA ALA A 24 -18.83 -25.08 19.84
C ALA A 24 -17.31 -25.15 20.18
N ALA A 25 -16.50 -24.23 19.68
CA ALA A 25 -15.05 -24.26 19.75
C ALA A 25 -14.43 -23.05 20.47
N THR A 26 -15.16 -22.38 21.36
CA THR A 26 -14.61 -21.23 22.12
C THR A 26 -14.76 -21.42 23.61
N VAL A 27 -13.95 -22.31 24.16
CA VAL A 27 -13.45 -22.14 25.52
C VAL A 27 -12.50 -20.95 25.48
N GLY A 28 -12.80 -19.89 26.23
CA GLY A 28 -11.93 -18.72 26.31
C GLY A 28 -12.52 -17.39 25.81
N ILE A 29 -13.84 -17.19 25.92
CA ILE A 29 -14.45 -15.86 25.84
C ILE A 29 -14.98 -15.53 27.24
N ALA A 30 -14.60 -14.38 27.77
CA ALA A 30 -15.00 -13.89 29.08
C ALA A 30 -15.58 -12.48 28.96
N CYS A 31 -16.44 -12.12 29.90
CA CYS A 31 -16.95 -10.77 30.01
C CYS A 31 -15.93 -9.90 30.73
N ASP A 32 -15.47 -8.84 30.06
CA ASP A 32 -14.67 -7.83 30.73
C ASP A 32 -15.59 -6.90 31.53
N ALA A 33 -15.54 -6.99 32.86
CA ALA A 33 -16.36 -6.19 33.77
C ALA A 33 -16.12 -4.68 33.63
N SER A 34 -14.93 -4.28 33.15
CA SER A 34 -14.56 -2.87 33.01
C SER A 34 -15.18 -2.22 31.77
N THR A 35 -15.21 -2.95 30.65
CA THR A 35 -15.76 -2.46 29.37
C THR A 35 -17.18 -2.96 29.10
N ARG A 36 -17.69 -3.86 29.95
CA ARG A 36 -18.93 -4.62 29.75
C ARG A 36 -19.00 -5.26 28.37
N ARG A 37 -17.86 -5.73 27.86
CA ARG A 37 -17.73 -6.30 26.51
C ARG A 37 -17.16 -7.70 26.56
N CYS A 38 -17.63 -8.53 25.64
CA CYS A 38 -17.08 -9.86 25.46
C CYS A 38 -15.68 -9.78 24.86
N ILE A 39 -14.70 -10.31 25.58
CA ILE A 39 -13.31 -10.40 25.15
C ILE A 39 -12.86 -11.85 25.15
N CYS A 40 -11.78 -12.14 24.44
CA CYS A 40 -11.12 -13.43 24.60
C CYS A 40 -10.38 -13.45 25.95
N SER A 41 -10.43 -14.58 26.66
CA SER A 41 -9.73 -14.80 27.92
C SER A 41 -8.23 -14.56 27.79
N ASN A 42 -7.68 -14.76 26.59
CA ASN A 42 -6.32 -14.36 26.27
C ASN A 42 -6.30 -13.02 25.51
N ARG A 43 -5.53 -12.06 26.03
CA ARG A 43 -5.34 -10.72 25.45
C ARG A 43 -4.61 -10.73 24.11
N THR A 44 -3.93 -11.82 23.76
CA THR A 44 -3.31 -12.02 22.43
C THR A 44 -4.29 -12.50 21.37
N LEU A 45 -5.54 -12.78 21.76
CA LEU A 45 -6.62 -13.17 20.88
C LEU A 45 -7.60 -12.01 20.72
N VAL A 46 -8.20 -11.92 19.54
CA VAL A 46 -9.26 -10.98 19.21
C VAL A 46 -10.55 -11.73 18.89
N LEU A 47 -11.66 -11.22 19.40
CA LEU A 47 -12.99 -11.76 19.12
C LEU A 47 -13.44 -11.27 17.75
N THR A 48 -13.67 -12.19 16.83
CA THR A 48 -14.22 -11.87 15.50
C THR A 48 -15.72 -11.65 15.55
N ARG A 49 -16.29 -11.05 14.50
CA ARG A 49 -17.76 -10.93 14.36
C ARG A 49 -18.50 -12.28 14.35
N ARG A 50 -17.81 -13.38 14.06
CA ARG A 50 -18.39 -14.74 14.10
C ARG A 50 -18.36 -15.36 15.51
N GLY A 51 -17.94 -14.58 16.52
CA GLY A 51 -17.83 -15.06 17.90
C GLY A 51 -16.69 -16.05 18.10
N THR A 52 -15.63 -15.97 17.29
CA THR A 52 -14.44 -16.83 17.42
C THR A 52 -13.23 -16.03 17.86
N CYS A 53 -12.41 -16.61 18.74
CA CYS A 53 -11.15 -16.02 19.16
C CYS A 53 -10.03 -16.41 18.20
N LEU A 54 -9.44 -15.43 17.53
CA LEU A 54 -8.30 -15.63 16.62
C LEU A 54 -7.07 -14.89 17.14
N PRO A 55 -5.85 -15.38 16.89
CA PRO A 55 -4.63 -14.67 17.26
C PRO A 55 -4.53 -13.34 16.53
N ILE A 56 -4.12 -12.31 17.27
CA ILE A 56 -3.75 -11.01 16.72
C ILE A 56 -2.57 -11.19 15.76
N ARG A 57 -2.58 -10.45 14.64
CA ARG A 57 -1.55 -10.52 13.61
C ARG A 57 -0.94 -9.14 13.39
N MET A 58 0.38 -9.12 13.23
CA MET A 58 1.12 -7.90 12.91
C MET A 58 0.99 -7.55 11.43
N LEU A 59 1.31 -6.31 11.08
CA LEU A 59 1.37 -5.88 9.68
C LEU A 59 2.37 -6.76 8.90
N GLY A 60 1.98 -7.18 7.70
CA GLY A 60 2.71 -8.13 6.86
C GLY A 60 2.54 -9.62 7.24
N GLN A 61 1.86 -9.96 8.35
CA GLN A 61 1.60 -11.35 8.71
C GLN A 61 0.34 -11.92 8.03
N PRO A 62 0.29 -13.25 7.83
CA PRO A 62 -0.90 -13.89 7.28
C PRO A 62 -2.08 -13.80 8.24
N CYS A 63 -3.22 -13.42 7.70
CA CYS A 63 -4.48 -13.22 8.40
C CYS A 63 -5.63 -13.95 7.68
N ARG A 64 -6.72 -14.17 8.40
CA ARG A 64 -7.96 -14.74 7.85
C ARG A 64 -9.12 -13.75 7.89
N ARG A 65 -9.00 -12.73 8.73
CA ARG A 65 -10.05 -11.82 9.14
C ARG A 65 -9.47 -10.46 9.52
N ASN A 66 -10.18 -9.39 9.17
CA ASN A 66 -9.74 -8.01 9.41
C ASN A 66 -9.55 -7.72 10.90
N GLU A 67 -10.37 -8.32 11.76
CA GLU A 67 -10.30 -8.15 13.22
C GLU A 67 -8.92 -8.49 13.78
N GLN A 68 -8.18 -9.41 13.14
CA GLN A 68 -6.82 -9.80 13.54
C GLN A 68 -5.80 -8.67 13.39
N CYS A 69 -5.98 -7.82 12.37
CA CYS A 69 -5.09 -6.71 12.07
C CYS A 69 -5.52 -5.43 12.80
N LEU A 70 -6.84 -5.20 12.91
CA LEU A 70 -7.45 -4.03 13.54
C LEU A 70 -7.03 -3.80 14.99
N LYS A 71 -6.57 -4.85 15.68
CA LYS A 71 -6.10 -4.77 17.07
C LYS A 71 -4.70 -4.15 17.18
N ILE A 72 -3.86 -4.30 16.16
CA ILE A 72 -2.55 -3.65 16.06
C ILE A 72 -2.74 -2.22 15.57
N ASP A 73 -3.43 -2.05 14.45
CA ASP A 73 -3.69 -0.74 13.87
C ASP A 73 -5.12 -0.65 13.33
N LYS A 74 -5.86 0.39 13.72
CA LYS A 74 -7.26 0.60 13.30
C LYS A 74 -7.39 0.87 11.80
N ASN A 75 -6.32 1.31 11.17
CA ASN A 75 -6.20 1.61 9.74
C ASN A 75 -5.61 0.43 8.96
N SER A 76 -5.56 -0.76 9.55
CA SER A 76 -5.17 -2.00 8.87
C SER A 76 -6.37 -2.88 8.53
N GLU A 77 -6.20 -3.73 7.52
CA GLU A 77 -7.17 -4.73 7.11
C GLU A 77 -6.47 -6.00 6.61
N CYS A 78 -7.24 -7.09 6.52
CA CYS A 78 -6.74 -8.34 5.98
C CYS A 78 -7.03 -8.37 4.48
N ASP A 79 -6.03 -8.00 3.69
CA ASP A 79 -6.11 -7.97 2.23
C ASP A 79 -5.17 -9.02 1.63
N ASP A 80 -5.68 -9.77 0.64
CA ASP A 80 -4.98 -10.89 0.01
C ASP A 80 -4.46 -11.95 1.01
N GLY A 81 -5.12 -12.08 2.16
CA GLY A 81 -4.71 -12.98 3.24
C GLY A 81 -3.53 -12.48 4.08
N TYR A 82 -3.12 -11.21 3.94
CA TYR A 82 -2.09 -10.57 4.75
C TYR A 82 -2.59 -9.28 5.39
N CYS A 83 -2.10 -8.96 6.59
CA CYS A 83 -2.43 -7.68 7.22
C CYS A 83 -1.72 -6.54 6.51
N LYS A 84 -2.48 -5.68 5.82
CA LYS A 84 -1.99 -4.49 5.12
C LYS A 84 -2.67 -3.24 5.66
N CYS A 85 -2.12 -2.06 5.36
CA CYS A 85 -2.80 -0.80 5.62
C CYS A 85 -3.93 -0.61 4.61
N LYS A 86 -5.03 -0.01 5.05
CA LYS A 86 -6.17 0.35 4.20
C LYS A 86 -5.75 1.35 3.14
N ASP A 87 -6.55 1.45 2.09
CA ASP A 87 -6.37 2.46 1.04
C ASP A 87 -6.19 3.87 1.62
N GLY A 88 -5.16 4.58 1.14
CA GLY A 88 -4.78 5.91 1.62
C GLY A 88 -3.90 5.93 2.87
N TYR A 89 -3.59 4.78 3.45
CA TYR A 89 -2.62 4.62 4.54
C TYR A 89 -1.41 3.81 4.09
N TYR A 90 -0.24 4.21 4.57
CA TYR A 90 1.02 3.56 4.26
C TYR A 90 1.63 2.94 5.51
N LEU A 91 2.31 1.81 5.31
CA LEU A 91 3.09 1.17 6.33
C LEU A 91 4.27 2.06 6.70
N PHE A 92 4.23 2.61 7.90
CA PHE A 92 5.33 3.37 8.47
C PHE A 92 5.96 2.56 9.59
N ASN A 93 7.29 2.52 9.62
CA ASN A 93 8.04 1.77 10.61
C ASN A 93 8.93 2.74 11.39
N ASP A 94 8.55 2.96 12.63
CA ASP A 94 9.22 3.83 13.59
C ASP A 94 10.02 3.02 14.62
N ILE A 95 10.80 3.75 15.43
CA ILE A 95 11.44 3.21 16.64
C ILE A 95 10.40 2.57 17.59
N ASN A 96 9.15 3.04 17.57
CA ASN A 96 8.04 2.52 18.38
C ASN A 96 7.29 1.34 17.72
N GLY A 97 7.64 0.95 16.50
CA GLY A 97 7.03 -0.17 15.79
C GLY A 97 6.40 0.19 14.45
N THR A 98 5.58 -0.72 13.93
CA THR A 98 4.90 -0.57 12.63
C THR A 98 3.48 -0.03 12.83
N SER A 99 3.16 1.06 12.13
CA SER A 99 1.86 1.74 12.18
C SER A 99 1.40 2.13 10.77
N CYS A 100 0.10 2.30 10.57
CA CYS A 100 -0.48 2.76 9.33
C CYS A 100 -0.79 4.26 9.42
N LEU A 101 -0.01 5.07 8.69
CA LEU A 101 -0.15 6.52 8.65
C LEU A 101 -0.78 6.99 7.34
N PRO A 102 -1.65 8.01 7.37
CA PRO A 102 -2.19 8.60 6.16
C PRO A 102 -1.10 9.36 5.40
N ASP A 103 -1.25 9.48 4.08
CA ASP A 103 -0.30 10.19 3.20
C ASP A 103 0.04 11.60 3.69
N VAL A 104 -0.96 12.32 4.22
CA VAL A 104 -0.84 13.70 4.71
C VAL A 104 0.16 13.83 5.87
N GLU A 105 0.28 12.80 6.72
CA GLU A 105 1.17 12.81 7.89
C GLU A 105 2.63 12.47 7.50
N LEU A 106 2.79 11.65 6.45
CA LEU A 106 4.09 11.35 5.85
C LEU A 106 4.67 12.54 5.08
N GLN A 107 3.84 13.45 4.57
CA GLN A 107 4.27 14.66 3.89
C GLN A 107 4.84 15.73 4.85
N THR A 108 4.44 15.75 6.12
CA THR A 108 4.95 16.72 7.12
C THR A 108 6.34 16.44 7.66
N MET A 109 6.87 15.21 7.52
CA MET A 109 8.25 14.86 7.86
C MET A 109 9.19 14.83 6.65
N ARG A 110 8.66 14.99 5.44
CA ARG A 110 9.46 15.16 4.24
C ARG A 110 9.62 16.66 3.98
N PRO A 111 10.83 17.17 3.70
CA PRO A 111 10.92 18.46 3.03
C PRO A 111 10.11 18.35 1.74
N PHE A 112 9.25 19.35 1.49
CA PHE A 112 8.39 19.45 0.32
C PHE A 112 9.08 18.90 -0.95
N GLY A 113 8.54 17.82 -1.52
CA GLY A 113 8.92 17.32 -2.85
C GLY A 113 9.33 15.85 -2.92
N MET A 114 8.41 14.93 -2.68
CA MET A 114 8.44 13.60 -3.30
C MET A 114 7.07 12.92 -3.13
N ASP A 115 6.22 13.01 -4.15
CA ASP A 115 4.96 12.26 -4.23
C ASP A 115 5.24 10.75 -4.11
N PRO A 116 4.58 10.00 -3.20
CA PRO A 116 4.65 8.55 -3.21
C PRO A 116 3.53 8.00 -4.10
N LYS A 117 3.81 7.93 -5.40
CA LYS A 117 3.14 6.98 -6.29
C LYS A 117 4.17 6.20 -7.06
N THR A 118 4.73 5.19 -6.39
CA THR A 118 5.24 4.01 -7.09
C THR A 118 4.03 3.18 -7.47
N ASP A 119 3.28 3.66 -8.46
CA ASP A 119 2.46 2.78 -9.27
C ASP A 119 3.45 2.10 -10.21
N ASN A 120 3.49 0.77 -10.15
CA ASN A 120 4.30 -0.07 -11.01
C ASN A 120 3.78 0.05 -12.45
N SER A 121 4.05 1.18 -13.10
CA SER A 121 3.61 1.53 -14.44
C SER A 121 4.86 1.74 -15.30
N LEU A 122 5.19 0.70 -16.06
CA LEU A 122 6.09 0.83 -17.20
C LEU A 122 5.29 1.52 -18.33
N SER A 123 4.87 2.76 -18.12
CA SER A 123 4.05 3.51 -19.08
C SER A 123 4.75 4.83 -19.46
N GLU A 124 5.47 4.75 -20.57
CA GLU A 124 5.52 5.71 -21.69
C GLU A 124 5.85 7.21 -21.47
N GLU A 125 5.98 7.73 -20.25
CA GLU A 125 6.27 9.18 -20.06
C GLU A 125 7.77 9.51 -20.13
N ASN A 126 8.63 8.50 -19.99
CA ASN A 126 10.08 8.60 -20.14
C ASN A 126 10.58 8.28 -21.56
N MET A 127 9.68 7.94 -22.50
CA MET A 127 10.05 7.64 -23.89
C MET A 127 10.19 8.91 -24.75
N VAL A 128 9.37 9.93 -24.46
CA VAL A 128 9.37 11.22 -25.18
C VAL A 128 10.74 11.93 -25.15
N PRO A 129 11.43 12.08 -24.00
CA PRO A 129 12.72 12.79 -23.98
C PRO A 129 13.81 12.05 -24.76
N ILE A 130 13.83 10.72 -24.75
CA ILE A 130 14.83 9.92 -25.47
C ILE A 130 14.63 10.06 -26.99
N ILE A 131 13.38 9.98 -27.45
CA ILE A 131 13.05 10.14 -28.88
C ILE A 131 13.40 11.55 -29.37
N VAL A 132 13.12 12.59 -28.59
CA VAL A 132 13.49 13.98 -28.93
C VAL A 132 15.01 14.15 -29.02
N CYS A 133 15.76 13.59 -28.07
CA CYS A 133 17.23 13.62 -28.11
C CYS A 133 17.80 12.92 -29.35
N LEU A 134 17.29 11.72 -29.68
CA LEU A 134 17.75 10.98 -30.86
C LEU A 134 17.41 11.72 -32.17
N ALA A 135 16.23 12.35 -32.25
CA ALA A 135 15.82 13.13 -33.41
C ALA A 135 16.69 14.39 -33.61
N ILE A 136 16.99 15.13 -32.53
CA ILE A 136 17.87 16.32 -32.59
C ILE A 136 19.27 15.92 -33.04
N MET A 137 19.81 14.82 -32.48
CA MET A 137 21.13 14.31 -32.87
C MET A 137 21.16 13.89 -34.35
N PHE A 138 20.12 13.24 -34.85
CA PHE A 138 20.03 12.83 -36.25
C PHE A 138 19.94 14.03 -37.20
N VAL A 139 19.10 15.02 -36.89
CA VAL A 139 19.00 16.27 -37.67
C VAL A 139 20.34 17.02 -37.66
N GLY A 140 21.00 17.11 -36.51
CA GLY A 140 22.32 17.74 -36.39
C GLY A 140 23.38 17.06 -37.27
N MET A 141 23.42 15.73 -37.26
CA MET A 141 24.32 14.95 -38.13
C MET A 141 24.00 15.14 -39.60
N CYS A 142 22.73 15.13 -40.00
CA CYS A 142 22.32 15.37 -41.38
C CYS A 142 22.70 16.78 -41.85
N VAL A 143 22.52 17.81 -41.01
CA VAL A 143 22.92 19.18 -41.33
C VAL A 143 24.44 19.29 -41.45
N ALA A 144 25.19 18.66 -40.54
CA ALA A 144 26.65 18.62 -40.62
C ALA A 144 27.13 17.94 -41.90
N LEU A 145 26.57 16.77 -42.24
CA LEU A 145 26.90 16.06 -43.48
C LEU A 145 26.54 16.88 -44.71
N GLN A 146 25.40 17.57 -44.75
CA GLN A 146 25.04 18.45 -45.87
C GLN A 146 25.97 19.67 -45.98
N LEU A 147 26.43 20.22 -44.85
CA LEU A 147 27.43 21.30 -44.84
C LEU A 147 28.80 20.81 -45.31
N PHE A 148 29.22 19.61 -44.91
CA PHE A 148 30.47 19.00 -45.37
C PHE A 148 30.39 18.55 -46.83
N SER A 149 29.26 18.03 -47.31
CA SER A 149 29.03 17.71 -48.71
C SER A 149 28.98 18.96 -49.59
N ARG A 150 28.42 20.07 -49.10
CA ARG A 150 28.51 21.36 -49.79
C ARG A 150 29.94 21.91 -49.84
N LYS A 151 30.70 21.79 -48.74
CA LYS A 151 32.15 22.10 -48.75
C LYS A 151 32.95 21.16 -49.66
N ALA A 152 32.56 19.89 -49.75
CA ALA A 152 33.20 18.92 -50.65
C ALA A 152 32.87 19.19 -52.12
N ALA A 153 31.64 19.63 -52.43
CA ALA A 153 31.25 20.02 -53.79
C ALA A 153 32.01 21.27 -54.28
N SER A 154 32.20 22.29 -53.44
CA SER A 154 33.03 23.45 -53.79
C SER A 154 34.52 23.11 -53.92
N ASN A 155 35.02 22.07 -53.23
CA ASN A 155 36.39 21.58 -53.40
C ASN A 155 36.56 20.62 -54.62
N LEU A 156 35.48 20.07 -55.17
CA LEU A 156 35.54 19.22 -56.37
C LEU A 156 35.50 20.05 -57.67
N GLU A 157 34.91 21.25 -57.66
CA GLU A 157 34.99 22.19 -58.78
C GLU A 157 36.41 22.80 -58.94
N GLU A 158 37.18 22.95 -57.86
CA GLU A 158 38.59 23.35 -57.95
C GLU A 158 39.52 22.20 -58.42
N GLY A 159 39.07 20.95 -58.33
CA GLY A 159 39.83 19.76 -58.75
C GLY A 159 39.60 19.31 -60.21
N VAL A 160 38.56 19.79 -60.88
CA VAL A 160 38.22 19.43 -62.28
C VAL A 160 38.64 20.51 -63.30
N SER A 161 39.20 21.63 -62.84
CA SER A 161 39.84 22.64 -63.71
C SER A 161 41.37 22.59 -63.67
N ALA A 162 41.96 21.49 -63.19
CA ALA A 162 43.41 21.26 -63.11
C ALA A 162 43.83 19.85 -63.58
N ALA A 163 43.01 19.21 -64.43
CA ALA A 163 43.35 17.97 -65.12
C ALA A 163 43.14 18.13 -66.64
#